data_AF-A0A497V9A5-F1
#
_entry.id   AF-A0A497V9A5-F1
#
_cell.length_a   1.000
_cell.length_b   1.000
_cell.length_c   1.000
_cell.angle_alpha   90.00
_cell.angle_beta   90.00
_cell.angle_gamma   90.00
#
_symmetry.space_group_name_H-M   'P 1'
#
loop_
_entity.id
_entity.type
_entity.pdbx_description
1 polymer ?
#
loop_
_entity_poly.entity_id
_entity_poly.type
_entity_poly.pdbx_seq_one_letter_code
_entity_poly.pdbx_strand_id
1 'polypeptide(L)'
;MNFIAPINTDDLLSEAEKENLYLKLLEQVNKDFNFANEPIDFPLSTKPLELKIQLHEKVYRLIQHKFAEYLNLLYIIDVPEVEVKKLDGSDLVELSEQITFLILKREWQKVWFRNRL
;
A
#
# COMPACT_ATOMS: atom_id res chain seq x y z
N MET A 1 -8.29 -3.58 21.68
CA MET A 1 -6.99 -3.86 21.03
C MET A 1 -6.38 -2.53 20.66
N ASN A 2 -5.08 -2.35 20.87
CA ASN A 2 -4.37 -1.14 20.46
C ASN A 2 -3.89 -1.30 19.01
N PHE A 3 -3.86 -0.21 18.23
CA PHE A 3 -3.26 -0.24 16.91
C PHE A 3 -1.75 -0.47 17.04
N ILE A 4 -1.25 -1.57 16.48
CA ILE A 4 0.18 -1.85 16.38
C ILE A 4 0.64 -1.38 15.00
N ALA A 5 1.55 -0.41 14.98
CA ALA A 5 2.12 0.06 13.73
C ALA A 5 3.00 -1.06 13.13
N PRO A 6 2.69 -1.54 11.91
CA PRO A 6 3.54 -2.54 11.26
C PRO A 6 4.90 -1.91 10.91
N ILE A 7 5.95 -2.74 10.91
CA ILE A 7 7.33 -2.32 10.62
C ILE A 7 7.77 -2.67 9.20
N ASN A 8 7.09 -3.62 8.55
CA ASN A 8 7.29 -3.99 7.14
C ASN A 8 5.98 -4.57 6.55
N THR A 9 5.99 -4.87 5.25
CA THR A 9 4.82 -5.39 4.53
C THR A 9 4.38 -6.77 5.02
N ASP A 10 5.32 -7.66 5.37
CA ASP A 10 4.98 -9.03 5.79
C ASP A 10 4.26 -9.02 7.15
N ASP A 11 4.72 -8.19 8.09
CA ASP A 11 4.06 -7.98 9.38
C ASP A 11 2.67 -7.38 9.22
N LEU A 12 2.52 -6.38 8.34
CA LEU A 12 1.24 -5.75 8.03
C LEU A 12 0.23 -6.77 7.52
N LEU A 13 0.63 -7.57 6.53
CA LEU A 13 -0.24 -8.54 5.90
C LEU A 13 -0.59 -9.69 6.85
N SER A 14 0.37 -10.14 7.66
CA SER A 14 0.12 -11.13 8.71
C SER A 14 -0.90 -10.61 9.74
N GLU A 15 -0.81 -9.35 10.14
CA GLU A 15 -1.76 -8.75 11.08
C GLU A 15 -3.16 -8.60 10.45
N ALA A 16 -3.22 -8.19 9.19
CA ALA A 16 -4.48 -8.10 8.45
C ALA A 16 -5.19 -9.46 8.33
N GLU A 17 -4.45 -10.55 8.14
CA GLU A 17 -4.99 -11.91 8.16
C GLU A 17 -5.45 -12.32 9.56
N LYS A 18 -4.63 -12.10 10.60
CA LYS A 18 -4.98 -12.42 12.00
C LYS A 18 -6.24 -11.70 12.46
N GLU A 19 -6.43 -10.45 12.05
CA GLU A 19 -7.62 -9.67 12.37
C GLU A 19 -8.83 -9.99 11.48
N ASN A 20 -8.71 -10.89 10.50
CA ASN A 20 -9.73 -11.18 9.48
C ASN A 20 -10.16 -9.93 8.69
N LEU A 21 -9.22 -9.02 8.45
CA LEU A 21 -9.43 -7.75 7.75
C LEU A 21 -8.71 -7.67 6.40
N TYR A 22 -7.96 -8.71 6.02
CA TYR A 22 -7.23 -8.76 4.75
C TYR A 22 -8.12 -8.52 3.51
N LEU A 23 -9.34 -9.09 3.47
CA LEU A 23 -10.28 -8.82 2.36
C LEU A 23 -10.65 -7.34 2.27
N LYS A 24 -10.88 -6.69 3.42
CA LYS A 24 -11.17 -5.25 3.47
C LYS A 24 -9.96 -4.40 3.09
N LEU A 25 -8.74 -4.90 3.34
CA LEU A 25 -7.50 -4.30 2.84
C LEU A 25 -7.45 -4.36 1.30
N LEU A 26 -7.72 -5.52 0.70
CA LEU A 26 -7.79 -5.65 -0.77
C LEU A 26 -8.82 -4.69 -1.39
N GLU A 27 -10.04 -4.66 -0.84
CA GLU A 27 -11.10 -3.76 -1.30
C GLU A 27 -10.68 -2.30 -1.21
N GLN A 28 -10.04 -1.93 -0.10
CA GLN A 28 -9.59 -0.57 0.14
C GLN A 28 -8.44 -0.17 -0.80
N VAL A 29 -7.49 -1.06 -1.05
CA VAL A 29 -6.40 -0.85 -2.02
C VAL A 29 -6.96 -0.68 -3.42
N ASN A 30 -7.85 -1.58 -3.88
CA ASN A 30 -8.50 -1.46 -5.19
C ASN A 30 -9.26 -0.12 -5.33
N LYS A 31 -10.00 0.28 -4.30
CA LYS A 31 -10.77 1.51 -4.27
C LYS A 31 -9.89 2.75 -4.43
N ASP A 32 -8.82 2.88 -3.64
CA ASP A 32 -8.03 4.10 -3.64
C ASP A 32 -7.15 4.21 -4.90
N PHE A 33 -6.68 3.09 -5.45
CA PHE A 33 -6.02 3.08 -6.78
C PHE A 33 -6.98 3.47 -7.92
N ASN A 34 -8.25 3.03 -7.86
CA ASN A 34 -9.27 3.48 -8.79
C ASN A 34 -9.50 5.00 -8.68
N PHE A 35 -9.52 5.57 -7.47
CA PHE A 35 -9.62 7.02 -7.27
C PHE A 35 -8.38 7.79 -7.74
N ALA A 36 -7.20 7.16 -7.68
CA ALA A 36 -5.97 7.72 -8.22
C ALA A 36 -5.87 7.65 -9.76
N ASN A 37 -6.90 7.14 -10.44
CA ASN A 37 -6.91 6.88 -11.88
C ASN A 37 -5.78 5.92 -12.34
N GLU A 38 -5.34 5.04 -11.45
CA GLU A 38 -4.36 3.99 -11.74
C GLU A 38 -4.95 2.63 -11.32
N PRO A 39 -6.06 2.22 -11.97
CA PRO A 39 -6.83 1.06 -11.53
C PRO A 39 -5.96 -0.19 -11.44
N ILE A 40 -6.18 -0.92 -10.36
CA ILE A 40 -5.74 -2.29 -10.14
C ILE A 40 -6.99 -3.10 -9.81
N ASP A 41 -6.97 -4.38 -10.14
CA ASP A 41 -8.08 -5.28 -9.92
C ASP A 41 -7.53 -6.53 -9.26
N PHE A 42 -7.33 -6.46 -7.94
CA PHE A 42 -7.01 -7.65 -7.16
C PHE A 42 -8.31 -8.42 -6.87
N PRO A 43 -8.45 -9.66 -7.37
CA PRO A 43 -9.54 -10.54 -6.94
C PRO A 43 -9.53 -10.74 -5.42
N LEU A 44 -10.70 -10.99 -4.83
CA LEU A 44 -10.80 -11.31 -3.40
C LEU A 44 -10.07 -12.62 -3.02
N SER A 45 -9.65 -13.42 -4.00
CA SER A 45 -8.82 -14.61 -3.82
C SER A 45 -7.31 -14.33 -3.85
N THR A 46 -6.88 -13.09 -4.10
CA THR A 46 -5.46 -12.70 -4.14
C THR A 46 -4.80 -12.98 -2.80
N LYS A 47 -3.68 -13.71 -2.82
CA LYS A 47 -2.93 -14.04 -1.60
C LYS A 47 -2.06 -12.87 -1.14
N PRO A 48 -1.73 -12.75 0.16
CA PRO A 48 -0.87 -11.68 0.67
C PRO A 48 0.46 -11.51 -0.09
N LEU A 49 1.15 -12.61 -0.35
CA LEU A 49 2.41 -12.59 -1.11
C LEU A 49 2.21 -12.09 -2.55
N GLU A 50 1.09 -12.47 -3.17
CA GLU A 50 0.74 -12.04 -4.51
C GLU A 50 0.42 -10.55 -4.56
N LEU A 51 -0.34 -10.03 -3.58
CA LEU A 51 -0.57 -8.60 -3.40
C LEU A 51 0.75 -7.84 -3.26
N LYS A 52 1.66 -8.31 -2.38
CA LYS A 52 2.97 -7.69 -2.16
C LYS A 52 3.76 -7.57 -3.47
N ILE A 53 3.88 -8.67 -4.22
CA ILE A 53 4.67 -8.71 -5.46
C ILE A 53 4.05 -7.81 -6.53
N GLN A 54 2.75 -7.95 -6.79
CA GLN A 54 2.09 -7.20 -7.86
C GLN A 54 2.02 -5.70 -7.57
N LEU A 55 1.79 -5.33 -6.31
CA LEU A 55 1.76 -3.93 -5.91
C LEU A 55 3.14 -3.29 -5.98
N HIS A 56 4.19 -4.02 -5.58
CA HIS A 56 5.57 -3.58 -5.73
C HIS A 56 5.91 -3.32 -7.20
N GLU A 57 5.58 -4.25 -8.10
CA GLU A 57 5.80 -4.07 -9.53
C GLU A 57 5.01 -2.85 -10.08
N LYS A 58 3.75 -2.69 -9.66
CA LYS A 58 2.92 -1.54 -10.06
C LYS A 58 3.56 -0.22 -9.63
N VAL A 59 3.98 -0.11 -8.38
CA VAL A 59 4.63 1.09 -7.82
C VAL A 59 5.96 1.37 -8.52
N TYR A 60 6.78 0.34 -8.73
CA TYR A 60 8.03 0.45 -9.47
C TYR A 60 7.80 1.06 -10.86
N ARG A 61 6.83 0.53 -11.62
CA ARG A 61 6.48 1.04 -12.95
C ARG A 61 5.94 2.48 -12.90
N LEU A 62 5.18 2.84 -11.87
CA LEU A 62 4.70 4.21 -11.69
C LEU A 62 5.86 5.18 -11.46
N ILE A 63 6.78 4.86 -10.55
CA ILE A 63 7.95 5.72 -10.29
C ILE A 63 8.81 5.85 -11.56
N GLN A 64 9.04 4.74 -12.28
CA GLN A 64 9.92 4.73 -13.45
C GLN A 64 9.32 5.44 -14.68
N HIS A 65 8.04 5.25 -14.95
CA HIS A 65 7.44 5.61 -16.24
C HIS A 65 6.31 6.64 -16.15
N LYS A 66 5.75 6.86 -14.96
CA LYS A 66 4.53 7.65 -14.73
C LYS A 66 4.62 8.45 -13.43
N PHE A 67 5.66 9.28 -13.33
CA PHE A 67 6.00 9.95 -12.06
C PHE A 67 4.88 10.89 -11.56
N ALA A 68 4.15 11.54 -12.47
CA ALA A 68 3.03 12.40 -12.10
C ALA A 68 1.87 11.60 -11.48
N GLU A 69 1.57 10.44 -12.05
CA GLU A 69 0.54 9.51 -11.58
C GLU A 69 0.96 8.86 -10.25
N TYR A 70 2.24 8.57 -10.07
CA TYR A 70 2.81 8.18 -8.78
C TYR A 70 2.55 9.24 -7.70
N LEU A 71 2.86 10.51 -7.97
CA LEU A 71 2.60 11.59 -7.00
C LEU A 71 1.10 11.72 -6.69
N ASN A 72 0.24 11.61 -7.71
CA ASN A 72 -1.21 11.62 -7.54
C ASN A 72 -1.69 10.46 -6.66
N LEU A 73 -1.16 9.25 -6.88
CA LEU A 73 -1.45 8.07 -6.06
C LEU A 73 -1.11 8.30 -4.59
N LEU A 74 0.10 8.80 -4.30
CA LEU A 74 0.50 9.09 -2.92
C LEU A 74 -0.41 10.10 -2.24
N TYR A 75 -0.83 11.14 -2.98
CA TYR A 75 -1.74 12.15 -2.49
C TYR A 75 -3.13 11.58 -2.16
N ILE A 76 -3.72 10.78 -3.06
CA ILE A 76 -5.04 10.16 -2.85
C ILE A 76 -5.03 9.18 -1.69
N ILE A 77 -3.95 8.40 -1.57
CA ILE A 77 -3.76 7.43 -0.48
C ILE A 77 -3.44 8.11 0.86
N ASP A 78 -3.09 9.40 0.83
CA ASP A 78 -2.65 10.19 1.98
C ASP A 78 -1.35 9.67 2.59
N VAL A 79 -0.38 9.31 1.73
CA VAL A 79 0.99 8.95 2.16
C VAL A 79 1.75 10.22 2.57
N PRO A 80 2.31 10.29 3.80
CA PRO A 80 3.01 11.48 4.24
C PRO A 80 4.27 11.75 3.39
N GLU A 81 4.31 12.92 2.75
CA GLU A 81 5.46 13.36 1.95
C GLU A 81 6.78 13.36 2.75
N VAL A 82 6.70 13.64 4.05
CA VAL A 82 7.83 13.62 4.97
C VAL A 82 8.42 12.21 5.15
N GLU A 83 7.62 11.15 5.06
CA GLU A 83 8.13 9.77 5.08
C GLU A 83 8.80 9.44 3.74
N VAL A 84 8.19 9.83 2.62
CA VAL A 84 8.73 9.61 1.26
C VAL A 84 10.08 10.31 1.06
N LYS A 85 10.22 11.56 1.51
CA LYS A 85 11.46 12.36 1.38
C LYS A 85 12.65 11.82 2.18
N LYS A 86 12.44 10.89 3.11
CA LYS A 86 13.51 10.27 3.91
C LYS A 86 14.10 9.04 3.24
N LEU A 87 13.46 8.51 2.21
CA LEU A 87 13.89 7.29 1.55
C LEU A 87 15.07 7.57 0.62
N ASP A 88 15.98 6.61 0.51
CA ASP A 88 17.05 6.67 -0.48
C ASP A 88 16.49 6.33 -1.86
N GLY A 89 16.73 7.21 -2.84
CA GLY A 89 16.32 7.04 -4.23
C GLY A 89 17.41 6.47 -5.13
N SER A 90 18.54 6.04 -4.58
CA SER A 90 19.68 5.51 -5.35
C SER A 90 19.37 4.17 -6.03
N ASP A 91 18.63 3.30 -5.35
CA ASP A 91 18.11 2.03 -5.88
C ASP A 91 16.59 2.11 -6.04
N LEU A 92 16.13 2.08 -7.30
CA LEU A 92 14.71 2.18 -7.62
C LEU A 92 13.90 0.95 -7.16
N VAL A 93 14.52 -0.23 -7.11
CA VAL A 93 13.87 -1.46 -6.65
C VAL A 93 13.61 -1.37 -5.16
N GLU A 94 14.63 -0.95 -4.39
CA GLU A 94 14.48 -0.75 -2.95
C GLU A 94 13.51 0.40 -2.64
N LEU A 95 13.62 1.53 -3.33
CA LEU A 95 12.72 2.67 -3.18
C LEU A 95 11.26 2.24 -3.40
N SER A 96 10.98 1.53 -4.48
CA SER A 96 9.62 1.07 -4.79
C SER A 96 9.08 0.07 -3.77
N GLU A 97 9.92 -0.76 -3.17
CA GLU A 97 9.52 -1.65 -2.07
C GLU A 97 9.12 -0.83 -0.82
N GLN A 98 9.95 0.14 -0.43
CA GLN A 98 9.68 1.00 0.72
C GLN A 98 8.41 1.84 0.52
N ILE A 99 8.19 2.38 -0.69
CA ILE A 99 6.97 3.11 -1.04
C ILE A 99 5.74 2.18 -1.02
N THR A 100 5.88 0.95 -1.51
CA THR A 100 4.79 -0.05 -1.47
C THR A 100 4.36 -0.32 -0.03
N PHE A 101 5.33 -0.45 0.88
CA PHE A 101 5.04 -0.55 2.30
C PHE A 101 4.30 0.67 2.85
N LEU A 102 4.74 1.90 2.53
CA LEU A 102 4.06 3.12 2.99
C LEU A 102 2.62 3.22 2.50
N ILE A 103 2.38 2.85 1.24
CA ILE A 103 1.03 2.76 0.66
C ILE A 103 0.17 1.77 1.45
N LEU A 104 0.64 0.53 1.62
CA LEU A 104 -0.11 -0.50 2.35
C LEU A 104 -0.34 -0.10 3.81
N LYS A 105 0.64 0.54 4.46
CA LYS A 105 0.54 1.04 5.84
C LYS A 105 -0.61 2.03 5.98
N ARG A 106 -0.79 2.95 5.03
CA ARG A 106 -1.93 3.90 5.03
C ARG A 106 -3.26 3.21 4.80
N GLU A 107 -3.33 2.29 3.83
CA GLU A 107 -4.56 1.53 3.57
C GLU A 107 -4.95 0.65 4.76
N TRP A 108 -3.97 0.02 5.39
CA TRP A 108 -4.17 -0.75 6.61
C TRP A 108 -4.69 0.10 7.75
N GLN A 109 -4.11 1.27 8.00
CA GLN A 109 -4.61 2.21 9.02
C GLN A 109 -6.09 2.56 8.77
N LYS A 110 -6.46 2.90 7.52
CA LYS A 110 -7.85 3.20 7.16
C LYS A 110 -8.79 2.03 7.45
N VAL A 111 -8.39 0.81 7.09
CA VAL A 111 -9.20 -0.40 7.34
C VAL A 111 -9.32 -0.69 8.82
N TRP A 112 -8.21 -0.67 9.55
CA TRP A 112 -8.18 -0.98 10.98
C TRP A 112 -9.07 -0.04 11.78
N PHE A 113 -8.91 1.28 11.62
CA PHE A 113 -9.71 2.26 12.36
C PHE A 113 -11.20 2.17 12.03
N ARG A 114 -11.58 1.97 10.75
CA ARG A 114 -13.00 1.82 10.36
C ARG A 114 -13.69 0.59 10.94
N ASN A 115 -12.95 -0.42 11.38
CA ASN A 115 -13.49 -1.66 11.94
C ASN A 115 -13.38 -1.75 13.46
N ARG A 116 -12.91 -0.67 14.11
CA ARG A 116 -12.69 -0.59 15.56
C ARG A 116 -13.31 0.66 16.20
N LEU A 117 -13.85 1.57 15.38
CA LEU A 117 -14.60 2.76 15.78
C LEU A 117 -16.11 2.49 15.77
#